data_AF-A0A9R0XK36-F1
#
_entry.id   AF-A0A9R0XK36-F1
#
_cell.length_a   1.000
_cell.length_b   1.000
_cell.length_c   1.000
_cell.angle_alpha   90.00
_cell.angle_beta   90.00
_cell.angle_gamma   90.00
#
_symmetry.space_group_name_H-M   'P 1'
#
loop_
_entity.id
_entity.type
_entity.pdbx_description
1 polymer ?
#
loop_
_entity_poly.entity_id
_entity_poly.type
_entity_poly.pdbx_seq_one_letter_code
_entity_poly.pdbx_strand_id
1 'polypeptide(L)'
;MGRKSTRIILSPIPGDGRCLFRSVVHGACARSGKPIPNEDLQRKLADELRSMVADEFVTRREETEWFVEGDFDTYVSQIRQPHVWGGEPELFMASHVLQMPITVYMHDEDVGGLISIAEYGQEYGKEDPIQVLYHGFGHYDSLQIQKT
;
A
#
# COMPACT_ATOMS: atom_id res chain seq x y z
N MET A 1 7.71 -31.78 -15.29
CA MET A 1 7.53 -30.35 -14.98
C MET A 1 6.89 -30.24 -13.60
N GLY A 2 7.67 -29.91 -12.57
CA GLY A 2 7.12 -29.70 -11.22
C GLY A 2 6.25 -28.44 -11.23
N ARG A 3 5.04 -28.50 -10.64
CA ARG A 3 4.25 -27.30 -10.37
C ARG A 3 5.09 -26.43 -9.43
N LYS A 4 5.51 -25.24 -9.87
CA LYS A 4 6.04 -24.23 -8.96
C LYS A 4 4.95 -23.96 -7.92
N SER A 5 5.26 -24.21 -6.65
CA SER A 5 4.34 -23.92 -5.56
C SER A 5 4.48 -22.43 -5.23
N THR A 6 3.37 -21.70 -5.30
CA THR A 6 3.33 -20.30 -4.88
C THR A 6 2.89 -20.27 -3.42
N ARG A 7 3.73 -19.72 -2.55
CA ARG A 7 3.35 -19.53 -1.14
C ARG A 7 2.74 -18.14 -0.98
N ILE A 8 1.50 -18.11 -0.48
CA ILE A 8 0.78 -16.89 -0.18
C ILE A 8 0.73 -16.73 1.34
N ILE A 9 1.11 -15.57 1.85
CA ILE A 9 1.00 -15.19 3.26
C ILE A 9 0.10 -13.96 3.31
N LEU A 10 -1.06 -14.11 3.96
CA LEU A 10 -1.98 -13.01 4.24
C LEU A 10 -1.81 -12.58 5.69
N SER A 11 -1.64 -11.29 5.93
CA SER A 11 -1.57 -10.71 7.27
C SER A 11 -2.73 -9.72 7.44
N PRO A 12 -3.80 -10.11 8.16
CA PRO A 12 -4.96 -9.26 8.40
C PRO A 12 -4.59 -7.96 9.12
N ILE A 13 -5.20 -6.87 8.70
CA ILE A 13 -4.94 -5.52 9.19
C ILE A 13 -6.18 -4.97 9.91
N PRO A 14 -6.04 -4.33 11.09
CA PRO A 14 -7.18 -3.69 11.76
C PRO A 14 -7.81 -2.57 10.93
N GLY A 15 -9.15 -2.48 10.97
CA GLY A 15 -9.94 -1.42 10.33
C GLY A 15 -10.07 -0.16 11.18
N ASP A 16 -8.95 0.50 11.52
CA ASP A 16 -8.89 1.70 12.38
C ASP A 16 -8.63 3.01 11.61
N GLY A 17 -8.83 2.98 10.29
CA GLY A 17 -8.50 4.08 9.36
C GLY A 17 -7.07 4.04 8.80
N ARG A 18 -6.19 3.18 9.32
CA ARG A 18 -4.78 3.08 8.87
C ARG A 18 -4.50 1.90 7.94
N CYS A 19 -5.53 1.16 7.51
CA CYS A 19 -5.33 -0.15 6.89
C CYS A 19 -4.39 -0.12 5.67
N LEU A 20 -4.56 0.84 4.76
CA LEU A 20 -3.67 1.02 3.61
C LEU A 20 -2.22 1.24 4.05
N PHE A 21 -1.94 2.26 4.86
CA PHE A 21 -0.58 2.58 5.27
C PHE A 21 0.06 1.44 6.07
N ARG A 22 -0.72 0.76 6.92
CA ARG A 22 -0.24 -0.38 7.70
C ARG A 22 0.10 -1.58 6.80
N SER A 23 -0.74 -1.87 5.79
CA SER A 23 -0.46 -2.93 4.81
C SER A 23 0.83 -2.67 4.02
N VAL A 24 1.08 -1.41 3.62
CA VAL A 24 2.30 -1.01 2.92
C VAL A 24 3.54 -1.14 3.83
N VAL A 25 3.45 -0.67 5.08
CA VAL A 25 4.54 -0.82 6.06
C VAL A 25 4.88 -2.28 6.30
N HIS A 26 3.87 -3.16 6.43
CA HIS A 26 4.09 -4.61 6.57
C HIS A 26 4.86 -5.17 5.38
N GLY A 27 4.45 -4.85 4.15
CA GLY A 27 5.15 -5.30 2.95
C GLY A 27 6.59 -4.79 2.86
N ALA A 28 6.83 -3.51 3.19
CA ALA A 28 8.17 -2.92 3.23
C ALA A 28 9.08 -3.58 4.29
N CYS A 29 8.52 -3.91 5.47
CA CYS A 29 9.22 -4.66 6.51
C CYS A 29 9.58 -6.08 6.05
N ALA A 30 8.63 -6.80 5.44
CA ALA A 30 8.82 -8.15 4.94
C ALA A 30 9.94 -8.21 3.89
N ARG A 31 9.94 -7.27 2.94
CA ARG A 31 11.01 -7.11 1.94
C ARG A 31 12.38 -6.83 2.57
N SER A 32 12.41 -6.05 3.64
CA SER A 32 13.64 -5.74 4.37
C SER A 32 14.12 -6.90 5.27
N GLY A 33 13.44 -8.05 5.29
CA GLY A 33 13.73 -9.16 6.19
C GLY A 33 13.47 -8.84 7.67
N LYS A 34 12.76 -7.76 7.96
CA LYS A 34 12.44 -7.34 9.32
C LYS A 34 11.18 -8.06 9.80
N PRO A 35 11.12 -8.48 11.07
CA PRO A 35 9.89 -9.03 11.63
C PRO A 35 8.78 -7.99 11.58
N ILE A 36 7.54 -8.47 11.47
CA ILE A 36 6.36 -7.61 11.56
C ILE A 36 6.38 -6.94 12.95
N PRO A 37 6.30 -5.60 13.03
CA PRO A 37 6.29 -4.85 14.29
C PRO A 37 5.11 -5.23 15.19
N ASN A 38 5.19 -4.94 16.49
CA ASN A 38 4.02 -5.03 17.37
C ASN A 38 2.96 -3.97 17.02
N GLU A 39 1.76 -4.10 17.56
CA GLU A 39 0.62 -3.25 17.18
C GLU A 39 0.88 -1.74 17.34
N ASP A 40 1.47 -1.33 18.47
CA ASP A 40 1.77 0.09 18.72
C ASP A 40 2.77 0.65 17.71
N LEU A 41 3.81 -0.13 17.39
CA LEU A 41 4.80 0.28 16.39
C LEU A 41 4.21 0.26 14.97
N GLN A 42 3.31 -0.68 14.66
CA GLN A 42 2.57 -0.66 13.39
C GLN A 42 1.74 0.62 13.23
N ARG A 43 1.06 1.08 14.28
CA ARG A 43 0.30 2.34 14.26
C ARG A 43 1.21 3.53 14.01
N LYS A 44 2.32 3.60 14.75
CA LYS A 44 3.31 4.67 14.62
C LYS A 44 3.89 4.73 13.20
N LEU A 45 4.35 3.59 12.66
CA LEU A 45 4.92 3.54 11.32
C LEU A 45 3.89 3.85 10.22
N ALA A 46 2.63 3.45 10.40
CA ALA A 46 1.56 3.80 9.47
C ALA A 46 1.29 5.32 9.47
N ASP A 47 1.29 5.95 10.64
CA ASP A 47 1.11 7.40 10.77
C ASP A 47 2.32 8.18 10.24
N GLU A 48 3.54 7.67 10.44
CA GLU A 48 4.77 8.22 9.86
C GLU A 48 4.75 8.15 8.33
N LEU A 49 4.45 6.99 7.76
CA LEU A 49 4.32 6.83 6.30
C LEU A 49 3.23 7.74 5.74
N ARG A 50 2.08 7.86 6.42
CA ARG A 50 1.00 8.77 6.05
C ARG A 50 1.47 10.22 6.01
N SER A 51 2.23 10.67 7.00
CA SER A 51 2.78 12.03 7.00
C SER A 51 3.72 12.24 5.82
N MET A 52 4.62 11.28 5.55
CA MET A 52 5.55 11.36 4.42
C MET A 52 4.82 11.37 3.07
N VAL A 53 3.77 10.56 2.91
CA VAL A 53 2.92 10.56 1.70
C VAL A 53 2.26 11.91 1.50
N ALA A 54 1.74 12.53 2.57
CA ALA A 54 1.15 13.86 2.50
C ALA A 54 2.20 14.95 2.15
N ASP A 55 3.44 14.81 2.63
CA ASP A 55 4.54 15.70 2.24
C ASP A 55 4.97 15.50 0.78
N GLU A 56 4.92 14.26 0.29
CA GLU A 56 5.24 13.91 -1.10
C GLU A 56 4.22 14.49 -2.08
N PHE A 57 2.93 14.50 -1.73
CA PHE A 57 1.92 15.21 -2.52
C PHE A 57 2.29 16.68 -2.73
N VAL A 58 2.68 17.40 -1.66
CA VAL A 58 3.08 18.81 -1.76
C VAL A 58 4.31 18.96 -2.64
N THR A 59 5.29 18.06 -2.48
CA THR A 59 6.52 18.05 -3.29
C THR A 59 6.23 17.83 -4.78
N ARG A 60 5.22 17.00 -5.09
CA ARG A 60 4.81 16.61 -6.44
C ARG A 60 3.49 17.24 -6.86
N ARG A 61 3.16 18.44 -6.38
CA ARG A 61 1.86 19.06 -6.65
C ARG A 61 1.53 19.14 -8.14
N GLU A 62 2.51 19.52 -8.97
CA GLU A 62 2.33 19.60 -10.43
C GLU A 62 1.94 18.27 -11.07
N GLU A 63 2.41 17.14 -10.54
CA GLU A 63 2.12 15.80 -11.03
C GLU A 63 0.78 15.26 -10.50
N THR A 64 0.35 15.74 -9.33
CA THR A 64 -0.69 15.08 -8.52
C THR A 64 -2.00 15.85 -8.37
N GLU A 65 -1.97 17.18 -8.49
CA GLU A 65 -3.12 18.04 -8.19
C GLU A 65 -4.34 17.74 -9.08
N TRP A 66 -4.11 17.35 -10.33
CA TRP A 66 -5.19 17.13 -11.29
C TRP A 66 -6.00 15.85 -11.05
N PHE A 67 -5.48 14.88 -10.30
CA PHE A 67 -6.16 13.60 -10.05
C PHE A 67 -6.66 13.42 -8.61
N VAL A 68 -6.35 14.34 -7.70
CA VAL A 68 -6.96 14.34 -6.37
C VAL A 68 -8.35 14.98 -6.42
N GLU A 69 -9.28 14.43 -5.64
CA GLU A 69 -10.65 14.92 -5.60
C GLU A 69 -10.77 16.16 -4.69
N GLY A 70 -11.36 17.23 -5.24
CA GLY A 70 -11.65 18.45 -4.49
C GLY A 70 -10.48 19.44 -4.46
N ASP A 71 -10.42 20.25 -3.39
CA ASP A 71 -9.35 21.21 -3.17
C ASP A 71 -8.08 20.50 -2.69
N PHE A 72 -6.95 20.74 -3.37
CA PHE A 72 -5.69 20.05 -3.11
C PHE A 72 -5.20 20.24 -1.67
N ASP A 73 -5.18 21.48 -1.20
CA ASP A 73 -4.64 21.79 0.13
C ASP A 73 -5.54 21.20 1.23
N THR A 74 -6.86 21.21 1.02
CA THR A 74 -7.83 20.51 1.87
C THR A 74 -7.60 19.00 1.85
N TYR A 75 -7.44 18.39 0.68
CA TYR A 75 -7.16 16.95 0.52
C TYR A 75 -5.92 16.53 1.30
N VAL A 76 -4.79 17.23 1.08
CA VAL A 76 -3.51 16.96 1.78
C VAL A 76 -3.65 17.15 3.29
N SER A 77 -4.40 18.16 3.74
CA SER A 77 -4.64 18.36 5.18
C SER A 77 -5.47 17.23 5.81
N GLN A 78 -6.43 16.68 5.07
CA GLN A 78 -7.31 15.61 5.52
C GLN A 78 -6.58 14.27 5.55
N ILE A 79 -5.82 13.93 4.50
CA ILE A 79 -5.16 12.61 4.43
C ILE A 79 -4.09 12.44 5.52
N ARG A 80 -3.58 13.52 6.11
CA ARG A 80 -2.72 13.46 7.32
C ARG A 80 -3.44 12.92 8.55
N GLN A 81 -4.76 13.01 8.61
CA GLN A 81 -5.53 12.58 9.75
C GLN A 81 -5.64 11.06 9.80
N PRO A 82 -5.33 10.39 10.92
CA PRO A 82 -5.24 8.93 10.94
C PRO A 82 -6.54 8.17 10.68
N HIS A 83 -7.69 8.82 10.82
CA HIS A 83 -9.01 8.24 10.59
C HIS A 83 -9.46 8.35 9.12
N VAL A 84 -8.78 9.17 8.30
CA VAL A 84 -9.07 9.32 6.87
C VAL A 84 -8.45 8.14 6.13
N TRP A 85 -9.25 7.48 5.29
CA TRP A 85 -8.79 6.31 4.55
C TRP A 85 -7.94 6.77 3.37
N GLY A 86 -6.89 6.01 3.06
CA GLY A 86 -6.13 6.19 1.82
C GLY A 86 -6.72 5.36 0.69
N GLY A 87 -6.27 5.65 -0.53
CA GLY A 87 -6.58 4.87 -1.73
C GLY A 87 -5.45 4.92 -2.75
N GLU A 88 -5.83 4.90 -4.03
CA GLU A 88 -4.90 4.89 -5.15
C GLU A 88 -3.92 6.08 -5.16
N PRO A 89 -4.34 7.34 -4.90
CA PRO A 89 -3.42 8.46 -4.81
C PRO A 89 -2.32 8.25 -3.76
N GLU A 90 -2.67 7.75 -2.58
CA GLU A 90 -1.70 7.48 -1.50
C GLU A 90 -0.77 6.32 -1.83
N LEU A 91 -1.24 5.29 -2.53
CA LEU A 91 -0.39 4.18 -2.98
C LEU A 91 0.63 4.67 -4.01
N PHE A 92 0.21 5.52 -4.94
CA PHE A 92 1.12 6.13 -5.91
C PHE A 92 2.21 6.95 -5.20
N MET A 93 1.84 7.83 -4.27
CA MET A 93 2.82 8.61 -3.50
C MET A 93 3.68 7.74 -2.57
N ALA A 94 3.12 6.70 -1.94
CA ALA A 94 3.88 5.78 -1.12
C ALA A 94 4.98 5.06 -1.91
N SER A 95 4.74 4.78 -3.20
CA SER A 95 5.76 4.19 -4.07
C SER A 95 6.97 5.11 -4.26
N HIS A 96 6.76 6.43 -4.36
CA HIS A 96 7.83 7.42 -4.41
C HIS A 96 8.55 7.57 -3.06
N VAL A 97 7.78 7.68 -1.95
CA VAL A 97 8.33 7.80 -0.59
C VAL A 97 9.25 6.64 -0.25
N LEU A 98 8.83 5.41 -0.58
CA LEU A 98 9.58 4.20 -0.28
C LEU A 98 10.62 3.88 -1.36
N GLN A 99 10.50 4.47 -2.55
CA GLN A 99 11.24 4.09 -3.76
C GLN A 99 11.12 2.59 -4.05
N MET A 100 9.87 2.10 -4.02
CA MET A 100 9.57 0.68 -4.21
C MET A 100 8.32 0.51 -5.09
N PRO A 101 8.30 -0.48 -6.00
CA PRO A 101 7.08 -0.81 -6.71
C PRO A 101 6.05 -1.39 -5.74
N ILE A 102 4.78 -1.07 -5.99
CA ILE A 102 3.63 -1.58 -5.22
C ILE A 102 2.67 -2.28 -6.19
N THR A 103 2.21 -3.47 -5.83
CA THR A 103 1.18 -4.21 -6.59
C THR A 103 -0.04 -4.43 -5.71
N VAL A 104 -1.20 -4.01 -6.20
CA VAL A 104 -2.49 -4.21 -5.53
C VAL A 104 -3.15 -5.44 -6.13
N TYR A 105 -3.49 -6.40 -5.27
CA TYR A 105 -4.25 -7.57 -5.63
C TYR A 105 -5.69 -7.47 -5.14
N MET A 106 -6.60 -8.15 -5.82
CA MET A 106 -7.96 -8.40 -5.37
C MET A 106 -8.30 -9.88 -5.62
N HIS A 107 -9.18 -10.44 -4.80
CA HIS A 107 -9.78 -11.74 -5.10
C HIS A 107 -10.87 -11.59 -6.16
N ASP A 108 -10.72 -12.32 -7.26
CA ASP A 108 -11.69 -12.39 -8.34
C ASP A 108 -12.39 -13.75 -8.31
N GLU A 109 -13.73 -13.73 -8.19
CA GLU A 109 -14.54 -14.95 -8.09
C GLU A 109 -14.62 -15.71 -9.42
N ASP A 110 -14.62 -15.00 -10.56
CA ASP A 110 -14.72 -15.60 -11.89
C ASP A 110 -13.44 -16.35 -12.27
N VAL A 111 -12.29 -15.81 -11.88
CA VAL A 111 -10.96 -16.42 -12.06
C VAL A 111 -10.62 -17.40 -10.93
N GLY A 112 -11.33 -17.34 -9.80
CA GLY A 112 -11.14 -18.22 -8.65
C GLY A 112 -9.81 -17.99 -7.93
N GLY A 113 -9.31 -16.75 -7.90
CA GLY A 113 -8.01 -16.44 -7.32
C GLY A 113 -7.65 -14.96 -7.30
N LEU A 114 -6.38 -14.68 -6.96
CA LEU A 114 -5.88 -13.31 -6.90
C LEU A 114 -5.52 -12.79 -8.30
N ILE A 115 -6.03 -11.60 -8.63
CA ILE A 115 -5.64 -10.83 -9.81
C ILE A 115 -4.92 -9.55 -9.38
N SER A 116 -3.93 -9.11 -10.16
CA SER A 116 -3.35 -7.78 -10.00
C SER A 116 -4.30 -6.76 -10.63
N ILE A 117 -4.72 -5.75 -9.87
CA ILE A 117 -5.65 -4.72 -10.33
C ILE A 117 -4.97 -3.36 -10.55
N ALA A 118 -3.83 -3.12 -9.91
CA ALA A 118 -3.06 -1.90 -10.07
C ALA A 118 -1.57 -2.11 -9.73
N GLU A 119 -0.71 -1.34 -10.38
CA GLU A 119 0.74 -1.32 -10.15
C GLU A 119 1.24 0.12 -10.12
N TYR A 120 2.06 0.44 -9.11
CA TYR A 120 2.66 1.76 -8.90
C TYR A 120 4.17 1.64 -8.77
N GLY A 121 4.91 2.72 -9.04
CA GLY A 121 6.35 2.81 -8.79
C GLY A 121 7.22 1.90 -9.65
N GLN A 122 6.80 1.57 -10.88
CA GLN A 122 7.54 0.67 -11.78
C GLN A 122 8.91 1.25 -12.21
N GLU A 123 9.10 2.56 -12.09
CA GLU A 123 10.37 3.26 -12.25
C GLU A 123 11.42 2.88 -11.17
N TYR A 124 10.98 2.36 -10.02
CA TYR A 124 11.85 1.89 -8.94
C TYR A 124 12.21 0.40 -9.06
N GLY A 125 11.80 -0.24 -10.15
CA GLY A 125 12.05 -1.65 -10.44
C GLY A 125 10.77 -2.45 -10.59
N LYS A 126 10.91 -3.71 -10.99
CA LYS A 126 9.81 -4.65 -11.22
C LYS A 126 9.90 -5.92 -10.36
N GLU A 127 10.96 -6.00 -9.56
CA GLU A 127 11.24 -7.15 -8.72
C GLU A 127 10.83 -6.85 -7.29
N ASP A 128 10.30 -7.87 -6.62
CA ASP A 128 9.94 -7.84 -5.19
C ASP A 128 9.09 -6.60 -4.79
N PRO A 129 7.94 -6.38 -5.44
CA PRO A 129 7.06 -5.27 -5.07
C PRO A 129 6.47 -5.47 -3.68
N ILE A 130 6.12 -4.36 -3.02
CA ILE A 130 5.20 -4.40 -1.90
C ILE A 130 3.84 -4.88 -2.41
N GLN A 131 3.29 -5.92 -1.79
CA GLN A 131 2.02 -6.50 -2.22
C GLN A 131 0.95 -6.25 -1.17
N VAL A 132 -0.18 -5.71 -1.60
CA VAL A 132 -1.34 -5.46 -0.74
C VAL A 132 -2.57 -6.13 -1.34
N LEU A 133 -3.48 -6.56 -0.48
CA LEU A 133 -4.76 -7.15 -0.89
C LEU A 133 -5.89 -6.14 -0.62
N TYR A 134 -6.62 -5.76 -1.65
CA TYR A 134 -7.79 -4.90 -1.56
C TYR A 134 -9.08 -5.73 -1.55
N HIS A 135 -9.99 -5.41 -0.62
CA HIS A 135 -11.25 -6.14 -0.39
C HIS A 135 -12.49 -5.47 -1.01
N GLY A 136 -12.35 -4.45 -1.86
CA GLY A 136 -13.47 -3.82 -2.57
C GLY A 136 -14.26 -2.76 -1.78
N PHE A 137 -14.13 -2.71 -0.45
CA PHE A 137 -14.85 -1.76 0.44
C PHE A 137 -13.92 -0.80 1.19
N GLY A 138 -12.83 -0.36 0.56
CA GLY A 138 -11.86 0.57 1.18
C GLY A 138 -10.89 -0.09 2.18
N HIS A 139 -10.87 -1.42 2.28
CA HIS A 139 -10.01 -2.15 3.21
C HIS A 139 -8.83 -2.84 2.51
N TYR A 140 -7.66 -2.75 3.14
CA TYR A 140 -6.41 -3.33 2.66
C TYR A 140 -5.77 -4.23 3.71
N ASP A 141 -5.36 -5.42 3.29
CA ASP A 141 -4.49 -6.32 4.05
C ASP A 141 -3.09 -6.39 3.45
N SER A 142 -2.12 -6.81 4.26
CA SER A 142 -0.78 -7.10 3.76
C SER A 142 -0.76 -8.49 3.11
N LEU A 143 -0.13 -8.57 1.94
CA LEU A 143 -0.02 -9.78 1.14
C LEU A 143 1.46 -10.06 0.85
N GLN A 144 1.85 -11.33 0.83
CA GLN A 144 3.17 -11.74 0.34
C GLN A 144 3.04 -13.00 -0.51
N ILE A 145 3.38 -12.88 -1.79
CA ILE A 145 3.37 -13.95 -2.77
C ILE A 145 4.82 -14.33 -3.09
N GLN A 146 5.30 -15.41 -2.49
CA GLN A 146 6.64 -15.93 -2.73
C GLN A 146 6.59 -16.93 -3.89
N LYS A 147 7.33 -16.61 -4.96
CA LYS A 147 7.55 -17.54 -6.08
C LYS A 147 8.73 -18.43 -5.72
N THR A 148 8.47 -19.71 -5.45
CA THR A 148 9.49 -20.75 -5.24
C THR A 148 9.94 -21.39 -6.55
#